data_AF-A0A258AUH8-F1
#
_entry.id   AF-A0A258AUH8-F1
#
_cell.length_a   1.000
_cell.length_b   1.000
_cell.length_c   1.000
_cell.angle_alpha   90.00
_cell.angle_beta   90.00
_cell.angle_gamma   90.00
#
_symmetry.space_group_name_H-M   'P 1'
#
loop_
_entity.id
_entity.type
_entity.pdbx_description
1 polymer ?
#
loop_
_entity_poly.entity_id
_entity_poly.type
_entity_poly.pdbx_seq_one_letter_code
_entity_poly.pdbx_strand_id
1 'polypeptide(L)'
;MLACASVASAQSAANCTEISNDVRVAVEKDPSKVLMVVEDALVINEGCAFDIVKTAIIASKADSALAGQIVQTAVSVAPKMAGVINDAAISVVPGLAVAAPAADIERPITVSEKNPVKNPGKDPVI
;
A
#
# COMPACT_ATOMS: atom_id res chain seq x y z
N MET A 1 -38.62 3.47 24.23
CA MET A 1 -37.51 3.65 23.27
C MET A 1 -36.30 2.91 23.83
N LEU A 2 -35.94 1.76 23.25
CA LEU A 2 -34.81 0.94 23.68
C LEU A 2 -33.66 1.18 22.70
N ALA A 3 -32.62 1.89 23.14
CA ALA A 3 -31.45 2.20 22.34
C ALA A 3 -30.40 1.08 22.48
N CYS A 4 -30.38 0.14 21.53
CA CYS A 4 -29.25 -0.79 21.34
C CYS A 4 -28.59 -0.46 20.00
N ALA A 5 -27.76 0.59 19.95
CA ALA A 5 -27.08 0.99 18.71
C ALA A 5 -25.58 1.29 18.87
N SER A 6 -24.95 0.98 20.01
CA SER A 6 -23.55 1.37 20.31
C SER A 6 -22.56 0.22 20.45
N VAL A 7 -22.98 -1.05 20.42
CA VAL A 7 -22.07 -2.20 20.63
C VAL A 7 -21.24 -2.57 19.38
N ALA A 8 -21.75 -2.35 18.17
CA ALA A 8 -21.03 -2.73 16.94
C ALA A 8 -19.79 -1.85 16.68
N SER A 9 -19.88 -0.55 16.97
CA SER A 9 -18.77 0.40 16.77
C SER A 9 -17.67 0.23 17.81
N ALA A 10 -18.03 -0.06 19.06
CA ALA A 10 -17.07 -0.34 20.13
C ALA A 10 -16.32 -1.67 19.90
N GLN A 11 -17.01 -2.71 19.42
CA GLN A 11 -16.40 -3.99 19.09
C GLN A 11 -15.39 -3.84 17.95
N SER A 12 -15.72 -3.07 16.92
CA SER A 12 -14.83 -2.83 15.77
C SER A 12 -13.57 -2.07 16.17
N ALA A 13 -13.69 -1.05 17.04
CA ALA A 13 -12.54 -0.31 17.55
C ALA A 13 -11.65 -1.17 18.48
N ALA A 14 -12.25 -2.02 19.33
CA ALA A 14 -11.52 -2.96 20.16
C ALA A 14 -10.73 -3.97 19.31
N ASN A 15 -11.35 -4.49 18.24
CA ASN A 15 -10.69 -5.41 17.31
C ASN A 15 -9.51 -4.74 16.59
N CYS A 16 -9.66 -3.51 16.10
CA CYS A 16 -8.55 -2.80 15.43
C CYS A 16 -7.38 -2.51 16.38
N THR A 17 -7.64 -2.35 17.68
CA THR A 17 -6.59 -2.19 18.69
C THR A 17 -5.75 -3.45 18.82
N GLU A 18 -6.37 -4.63 18.92
CA GLU A 18 -5.65 -5.90 19.00
C GLU A 18 -4.89 -6.21 17.71
N ILE A 19 -5.53 -6.01 16.55
CA ILE A 19 -4.90 -6.21 15.23
C ILE A 19 -3.66 -5.31 15.08
N SER A 20 -3.77 -4.05 15.47
CA SER A 20 -2.64 -3.12 15.39
C SER A 20 -1.53 -3.49 16.37
N ASN A 21 -1.88 -4.09 17.52
CA ASN A 21 -0.88 -4.62 18.44
C ASN A 21 -0.09 -5.78 17.83
N ASP A 22 -0.78 -6.71 17.17
CA ASP A 22 -0.13 -7.83 16.48
C ASP A 22 0.80 -7.33 15.35
N VAL A 23 0.31 -6.39 14.53
CA VAL A 23 1.12 -5.70 13.51
C VAL A 23 2.35 -5.05 14.12
N ARG A 24 2.20 -4.31 15.23
CA ARG A 24 3.33 -3.70 15.94
C ARG A 24 4.35 -4.75 16.34
N VAL A 25 3.93 -5.82 17.01
CA VAL A 25 4.83 -6.88 17.50
C VAL A 25 5.55 -7.56 16.33
N ALA A 26 4.84 -7.87 15.25
CA ALA A 26 5.43 -8.49 14.06
C ALA A 26 6.47 -7.58 13.39
N VAL A 27 6.17 -6.29 13.24
CA VAL A 27 7.06 -5.30 12.62
C VAL A 27 8.27 -4.98 13.52
N GLU A 28 8.09 -4.85 14.83
CA GLU A 28 9.20 -4.64 15.77
C GLU A 28 10.15 -5.85 15.81
N LYS A 29 9.61 -7.06 15.63
CA LYS A 29 10.39 -8.30 15.56
C LYS A 29 11.23 -8.38 14.29
N ASP A 30 10.68 -7.99 13.14
CA ASP A 30 11.39 -7.94 11.87
C ASP A 30 10.92 -6.77 10.99
N PRO A 31 11.54 -5.58 11.10
CA PRO A 31 11.11 -4.39 10.38
C PRO A 31 11.31 -4.51 8.87
N SER A 32 12.17 -5.43 8.41
CA SER A 32 12.38 -5.69 6.98
C SER A 32 11.18 -6.39 6.33
N LYS A 33 10.25 -6.91 7.13
CA LYS A 33 9.01 -7.55 6.67
C LYS A 33 7.79 -6.66 6.77
N VAL A 34 7.95 -5.36 7.07
CA VAL A 34 6.81 -4.44 7.29
C VAL A 34 5.79 -4.43 6.16
N LEU A 35 6.23 -4.48 4.88
CA LEU A 35 5.31 -4.51 3.73
C LEU A 35 4.45 -5.77 3.75
N MET A 36 5.08 -6.94 3.93
CA MET A 36 4.39 -8.23 4.00
C MET A 36 3.40 -8.31 5.17
N VAL A 37 3.78 -7.76 6.34
CA VAL A 37 2.90 -7.72 7.52
C VAL A 37 1.68 -6.82 7.26
N VAL A 38 1.88 -5.66 6.62
CA VAL A 38 0.80 -4.75 6.26
C VAL A 38 -0.15 -5.39 5.24
N GLU A 39 0.38 -6.10 4.23
CA GLU A 39 -0.42 -6.82 3.25
C GLU A 39 -1.34 -7.84 3.92
N ASP A 40 -0.77 -8.72 4.75
CA ASP A 40 -1.50 -9.79 5.43
C ASP A 40 -2.59 -9.23 6.35
N ALA A 41 -2.25 -8.22 7.15
CA ALA A 41 -3.19 -7.60 8.08
C ALA A 41 -4.37 -6.93 7.36
N LEU A 42 -4.13 -6.27 6.22
CA LEU A 42 -5.17 -5.56 5.46
C LEU A 42 -6.08 -6.49 4.65
N VAL A 43 -5.57 -7.63 4.17
CA VAL A 43 -6.39 -8.63 3.45
C VAL A 43 -7.56 -9.11 4.32
N ILE A 44 -7.32 -9.26 5.62
CA ILE A 44 -8.33 -9.76 6.57
C ILE A 44 -9.09 -8.60 7.23
N ASN A 45 -8.40 -7.49 7.50
CA ASN A 45 -8.89 -6.41 8.35
C ASN A 45 -8.92 -5.06 7.63
N GLU A 46 -9.46 -5.02 6.41
CA GLU A 46 -9.56 -3.80 5.59
C GLU A 46 -10.16 -2.60 6.36
N GLY A 47 -11.14 -2.84 7.24
CA GLY A 47 -11.77 -1.81 8.06
C GLY A 47 -10.85 -1.13 9.09
N CYS A 48 -9.71 -1.75 9.44
CA CYS A 48 -8.72 -1.22 10.37
C CYS A 48 -7.54 -0.54 9.68
N ALA A 49 -7.68 -0.19 8.39
CA ALA A 49 -6.57 0.30 7.56
C ALA A 49 -5.82 1.49 8.16
N PHE A 50 -6.52 2.40 8.84
CA PHE A 50 -5.89 3.54 9.50
C PHE A 50 -4.88 3.10 10.56
N ASP A 51 -5.34 2.31 11.53
CA ASP A 51 -4.52 1.90 12.67
C ASP A 51 -3.40 0.95 12.24
N ILE A 52 -3.65 0.04 11.28
CA ILE A 52 -2.63 -0.86 10.73
C ILE A 52 -1.49 -0.08 10.09
N VAL A 53 -1.80 0.84 9.17
CA VAL A 53 -0.77 1.60 8.42
C VAL A 53 -0.02 2.54 9.34
N LYS A 54 -0.74 3.28 10.20
CA LYS A 54 -0.13 4.17 11.18
C LYS A 54 0.84 3.41 12.08
N THR A 55 0.41 2.27 12.60
CA THR A 55 1.21 1.45 13.51
C THR A 55 2.43 0.87 12.80
N ALA A 56 2.28 0.37 11.57
CA ALA A 56 3.38 -0.15 10.79
C ALA A 56 4.47 0.91 10.53
N ILE A 57 4.09 2.14 10.17
CA ILE A 57 5.02 3.26 9.95
C ILE A 57 5.79 3.59 11.24
N ILE A 58 5.09 3.69 12.37
CA ILE A 58 5.71 4.00 13.66
C ILE A 58 6.64 2.86 14.10
N ALA A 59 6.17 1.61 14.08
CA ALA A 59 6.88 0.43 14.57
C ALA A 59 8.15 0.14 13.75
N SER A 60 8.06 0.31 12.43
CA SER A 60 9.23 0.14 11.53
C SER A 60 10.21 1.30 11.60
N LYS A 61 9.86 2.40 12.28
CA LYS A 61 10.61 3.67 12.27
C LYS A 61 10.87 4.15 10.84
N ALA A 62 9.85 4.01 9.98
CA ALA A 62 9.98 4.30 8.57
C ALA A 62 10.33 5.77 8.32
N ASP A 63 11.34 6.00 7.49
CA ASP A 63 11.55 7.29 6.84
C ASP A 63 10.52 7.49 5.71
N SER A 64 10.49 8.68 5.12
CA SER A 64 9.50 9.05 4.09
C SER A 64 9.48 8.09 2.89
N ALA A 65 10.62 7.50 2.51
CA ALA A 65 10.66 6.56 1.39
C ALA A 65 10.04 5.21 1.76
N LEU A 66 10.32 4.69 2.95
CA LEU A 66 9.68 3.45 3.42
C LEU A 66 8.18 3.66 3.73
N ALA A 67 7.81 4.81 4.31
CA ALA A 67 6.41 5.16 4.54
C ALA A 67 5.62 5.24 3.23
N GLY A 68 6.21 5.80 2.17
CA GLY A 68 5.62 5.80 0.83
C GLY A 68 5.39 4.40 0.27
N GLN A 69 6.34 3.48 0.46
CA GLN A 69 6.19 2.07 0.05
C GLN A 69 5.10 1.35 0.85
N ILE A 70 5.01 1.59 2.17
CA ILE A 70 3.94 1.05 3.02
C ILE A 70 2.58 1.52 2.52
N VAL A 71 2.43 2.82 2.23
CA VAL A 71 1.19 3.37 1.67
C VAL A 71 0.84 2.73 0.34
N GLN A 72 1.78 2.66 -0.61
CA GLN A 72 1.51 2.09 -1.93
C GLN A 72 1.09 0.62 -1.85
N THR A 73 1.74 -0.13 -0.96
CA THR A 73 1.41 -1.53 -0.67
C THR A 73 0.00 -1.64 -0.10
N ALA A 74 -0.30 -0.85 0.94
CA ALA A 74 -1.61 -0.82 1.58
C ALA A 74 -2.74 -0.44 0.61
N VAL A 75 -2.52 0.56 -0.26
CA VAL A 75 -3.49 0.99 -1.28
C VAL A 75 -3.73 -0.12 -2.31
N SER A 76 -2.69 -0.90 -2.64
CA SER A 76 -2.82 -2.02 -3.58
C SER A 76 -3.68 -3.15 -3.01
N VAL A 77 -3.61 -3.39 -1.69
CA VAL A 77 -4.40 -4.41 -1.00
C VAL A 77 -5.83 -3.92 -0.68
N ALA A 78 -5.96 -2.68 -0.23
CA ALA A 78 -7.22 -2.09 0.24
C ALA A 78 -7.56 -0.78 -0.52
N PRO A 79 -7.80 -0.84 -1.84
CA PRO A 79 -7.96 0.37 -2.67
C PRO A 79 -9.16 1.23 -2.27
N LYS A 80 -10.22 0.62 -1.70
CA LYS A 80 -11.39 1.36 -1.19
C LYS A 80 -11.06 2.22 0.04
N MET A 81 -9.97 1.89 0.73
CA MET A 81 -9.48 2.59 1.92
C MET A 81 -8.36 3.57 1.61
N ALA A 82 -8.04 3.84 0.33
CA ALA A 82 -6.90 4.66 -0.04
C ALA A 82 -6.87 6.04 0.62
N GLY A 83 -8.03 6.70 0.76
CA GLY A 83 -8.13 7.97 1.49
C GLY A 83 -7.76 7.85 2.97
N VAL A 84 -8.21 6.78 3.63
CA VAL A 84 -7.93 6.50 5.05
C VAL A 84 -6.46 6.14 5.26
N ILE A 85 -5.89 5.36 4.35
CA ILE A 85 -4.47 4.98 4.35
C ILE A 85 -3.57 6.21 4.21
N ASN A 86 -3.92 7.13 3.31
CA ASN A 86 -3.16 8.36 3.11
C ASN A 86 -3.23 9.28 4.34
N ASP A 87 -4.42 9.43 4.94
CA ASP A 87 -4.59 10.22 6.17
C ASP A 87 -3.76 9.64 7.33
N ALA A 88 -3.74 8.31 7.46
CA ALA A 88 -2.93 7.62 8.46
C ALA A 88 -1.44 7.97 8.32
N ALA A 89 -0.91 7.91 7.10
CA ALA A 89 0.49 8.18 6.84
C ALA A 89 0.87 9.65 7.05
N ILE A 90 0.03 10.60 6.62
CA ILE A 90 0.25 12.05 6.82
C ILE A 90 0.19 12.39 8.32
N SER A 91 -0.61 11.67 9.11
CA SER A 91 -0.72 11.89 10.55
C SER A 91 0.59 11.61 11.32
N VAL A 92 1.48 10.80 10.75
CA VAL A 92 2.75 10.38 11.39
C VAL A 92 4.00 10.83 10.65
N VAL A 93 3.91 11.07 9.34
CA VAL A 93 5.00 11.62 8.53
C VAL A 93 4.51 12.93 7.89
N PRO A 94 4.71 14.07 8.57
CA PRO A 94 4.35 15.38 8.03
C PRO A 94 5.07 15.64 6.71
N GLY A 95 4.34 16.07 5.69
CA GLY A 95 4.92 16.36 4.37
C GLY A 95 5.17 15.12 3.50
N LEU A 96 4.65 13.95 3.88
CA LEU A 96 4.62 12.79 3.00
C LEU A 96 3.78 13.12 1.75
N ALA A 97 4.47 13.40 0.64
CA ALA A 97 3.83 13.57 -0.66
C ALA A 97 3.46 12.19 -1.21
N VAL A 98 2.33 11.66 -0.75
CA VAL A 98 1.74 10.47 -1.34
C VAL A 98 1.27 10.83 -2.74
N ALA A 99 1.94 10.27 -3.75
CA ALA A 99 1.48 10.36 -5.12
C ALA A 99 0.03 9.85 -5.13
N ALA A 100 -0.91 10.71 -5.53
CA ALA A 100 -2.27 10.29 -5.78
C ALA A 100 -2.22 9.04 -6.65
N PRO A 101 -3.04 8.00 -6.41
CA PRO A 101 -3.11 6.90 -7.35
C PRO A 101 -3.36 7.54 -8.71
N ALA A 102 -2.47 7.28 -9.66
CA ALA A 102 -2.71 7.63 -11.03
C ALA A 102 -4.03 6.95 -11.38
N ALA A 103 -5.11 7.73 -11.36
CA ALA A 103 -6.33 7.34 -12.01
C ALA A 103 -5.90 6.90 -13.39
N ASP A 104 -6.18 5.64 -13.72
CA ASP A 104 -5.97 4.98 -14.99
C ASP A 104 -5.78 6.00 -16.13
N ILE A 105 -4.53 6.36 -16.40
CA ILE A 105 -4.15 6.83 -17.72
C ILE A 105 -3.61 5.58 -18.34
N GLU A 106 -4.52 4.85 -18.98
CA GLU A 106 -4.25 3.98 -20.12
C GLU A 106 -3.09 4.60 -20.91
N ARG A 107 -1.85 4.15 -20.62
CA ARG A 107 -0.68 4.61 -21.35
C ARG A 107 -0.83 3.96 -22.71
N PRO A 108 -0.98 4.70 -23.82
CA PRO A 108 -0.86 4.08 -25.13
C PRO A 108 0.56 3.48 -25.17
N ILE A 109 0.60 2.15 -25.27
CA ILE A 109 1.82 1.41 -25.57
C ILE A 109 2.32 1.88 -26.94
N THR A 110 3.13 2.93 -26.98
CA THR A 110 4.01 3.16 -28.12
C THR A 110 5.07 2.08 -28.08
N VAL A 111 4.77 0.94 -28.69
CA VAL A 111 5.78 -0.06 -29.08
C VAL A 111 6.65 0.60 -30.15
N SER A 112 7.66 1.34 -29.69
CA SER A 112 8.84 1.63 -30.49
C SER A 112 9.83 0.50 -30.27
N GLU A 113 10.51 0.12 -31.36
CA GLU A 113 11.57 -0.89 -31.48
C GLU A 113 11.15 -2.34 -31.73
N LYS A 114 11.11 -2.67 -33.02
CA LYS A 114 11.87 -3.83 -33.49
C LYS A 114 12.66 -3.46 -34.75
N ASN A 115 13.90 -3.06 -34.55
CA ASN A 115 14.92 -3.02 -35.58
C ASN A 115 15.51 -4.44 -35.71
N PRO A 116 15.45 -5.13 -36.87
CA PRO A 116 16.24 -6.32 -37.08
C PRO A 116 17.52 -5.98 -37.85
N VAL A 117 18.61 -6.20 -37.13
CA VAL A 117 19.98 -6.38 -37.61
C VAL A 117 20.04 -7.36 -38.80
N LYS A 118 20.62 -6.87 -39.91
CA LYS A 118 21.62 -7.49 -40.83
C LYS A 118 21.43 -8.94 -41.29
N ASN A 119 21.31 -9.12 -42.61
CA ASN A 119 21.99 -10.21 -43.33
C ASN A 119 22.55 -9.68 -44.67
N PRO A 120 23.85 -9.91 -44.99
CA PRO A 120 24.42 -9.61 -46.29
C PRO A 120 24.35 -10.84 -47.20
N GLY A 121 23.98 -10.67 -48.47
CA GLY A 121 24.23 -11.69 -49.49
C GLY A 121 23.24 -11.71 -50.65
N LYS A 122 23.55 -11.00 -51.74
CA LYS A 122 24.04 -11.58 -53.00
C LYS A 122 23.94 -10.55 -54.13
N ASP A 123 25.02 -10.52 -54.89
CA ASP A 123 25.37 -9.64 -56.01
C ASP A 123 24.40 -9.74 -57.21
N PRO A 124 24.35 -8.73 -58.09
CA PRO A 124 23.45 -8.69 -59.25
C PRO A 124 24.07 -9.37 -60.47
N VAL A 125 23.31 -10.24 -61.15
CA VAL A 125 23.56 -10.68 -62.53
C VAL A 125 22.21 -10.90 -63.20
N ILE A 126 21.72 -9.90 -63.95
CA ILE A 126 21.63 -9.84 -65.42
C ILE A 126 21.07 -8.49 -65.86
#